data_AF-A0A8H3WES2-F1
#
_entry.id   AF-A0A8H3WES2-F1
#
_cell.length_a   1.000
_cell.length_b   1.000
_cell.length_c   1.000
_cell.angle_alpha   90.00
_cell.angle_beta   90.00
_cell.angle_gamma   90.00
#
_symmetry.space_group_name_H-M   'P 1'
#
loop_
_entity.id
_entity.type
_entity.pdbx_description
1 polymer ?
#
loop_
_entity_poly.entity_id
_entity_poly.type
_entity_poly.pdbx_seq_one_letter_code
_entity_poly.pdbx_strand_id
1 'polypeptide(L)'
;MGRRPSASCFACKARKVKCDLQKPFCNRCISLGRQCPGYADPWTVVHRQQNASAAHQVQVRVAKRLKERGDAPAFLSPGGPGGEGSSPESQRSDSSEEEELIRRITVLPRAVQYDSEIYSMRHFRSNYTSGNEVGFFDLLFDLKPPVNSPGVFEEAVKATALASSSLQLCQAGMMAQAKQHYGRAMKKLSAALRDPQKAKEDSVVVAFLTLGLFEAIIPDKTPSKIASHCRGSLALLRYRAEHGIATWLDKASLAFIAQLGILEIFIGQDGRSPILTGLTQATWAQGQGGVVEALIARAIDYKFTVLKTTSSPSIHDASVDTVTAVFKEGIEIIRDLEAAANYRVAAPAPRQSPPAPGLPDSGVNTFNGLLRRDSPASNAIAKGLYLTVRLHMVEQILSLLIALGEPTREQLRALVDLPHGLTAMEQVCEQIRVIFGFDGRESVCKEQGMGFQAWCMFWPMIAVLKSALADKDTKLWVLDKCLTVSQASGFGMAMYQMGWFQGGPSEMAIIE
;
A
#
# COMPACT_ATOMS: atom_id res chain seq x y z
N MET A 1 -34.29 -12.80 0.13
CA MET A 1 -33.64 -13.96 -0.52
C MET A 1 -33.73 -13.77 -2.04
N GLY A 2 -32.64 -13.34 -2.68
CA GLY A 2 -32.62 -13.17 -4.14
C GLY A 2 -32.75 -14.52 -4.85
N ARG A 3 -33.64 -14.62 -5.84
CA ARG A 3 -33.85 -15.84 -6.63
C ARG A 3 -32.53 -16.24 -7.29
N ARG A 4 -31.99 -17.40 -6.90
CA ARG A 4 -30.82 -18.00 -7.59
C ARG A 4 -31.14 -18.15 -9.09
N PRO A 5 -30.23 -17.76 -9.99
CA PRO A 5 -30.39 -18.02 -11.42
C PRO A 5 -30.61 -19.52 -11.66
N SER A 6 -31.56 -19.87 -12.53
CA SER A 6 -31.82 -21.28 -12.85
C SER A 6 -30.58 -21.94 -13.46
N ALA A 7 -30.22 -23.13 -12.95
CA ALA A 7 -29.05 -23.91 -13.39
C ALA A 7 -29.19 -24.54 -14.79
N SER A 8 -30.22 -24.15 -15.56
CA SER A 8 -30.51 -24.64 -16.91
C SER A 8 -29.39 -24.32 -17.91
N CYS A 9 -29.14 -25.20 -18.88
CA CYS A 9 -28.24 -24.92 -20.01
C CYS A 9 -28.70 -23.69 -20.79
N PHE A 10 -27.80 -23.04 -21.54
CA PHE A 10 -28.12 -21.77 -22.22
C PHE A 10 -29.29 -21.93 -23.22
N ALA A 11 -29.37 -23.06 -23.92
CA ALA A 11 -30.45 -23.33 -24.88
C ALA A 11 -31.82 -23.49 -24.22
N CYS A 12 -31.93 -24.27 -23.13
CA CYS A 12 -33.18 -24.42 -22.39
C CYS A 12 -33.60 -23.12 -21.69
N LYS A 13 -32.63 -22.34 -21.19
CA LYS A 13 -32.85 -21.03 -20.58
C LYS A 13 -33.41 -20.02 -21.58
N ALA A 14 -32.82 -19.93 -22.77
CA ALA A 14 -33.30 -19.06 -23.84
C ALA A 14 -34.74 -19.39 -24.26
N ARG A 15 -35.07 -20.69 -24.26
CA ARG A 15 -36.40 -21.20 -24.58
C ARG A 15 -37.41 -21.14 -23.43
N LYS A 16 -37.00 -20.75 -22.23
CA LYS A 16 -37.83 -20.76 -21.00
C LYS A 16 -38.48 -22.13 -20.72
N VAL A 17 -37.77 -23.22 -21.00
CA VAL A 17 -38.22 -24.60 -20.72
C VAL A 17 -37.38 -25.25 -19.62
N LYS A 18 -37.97 -26.20 -18.89
CA LYS A 18 -37.27 -26.97 -17.84
C LYS A 18 -36.15 -27.81 -18.46
N CYS A 19 -34.94 -27.66 -17.92
CA CYS A 19 -33.74 -28.41 -18.30
C CYS A 19 -33.58 -29.63 -17.39
N ASP A 20 -33.14 -30.76 -17.94
CA ASP A 20 -32.85 -32.01 -17.23
C ASP A 20 -31.49 -32.02 -16.52
N LEU A 21 -30.65 -31.01 -16.76
CA LEU A 21 -29.38 -30.71 -16.07
C LEU A 21 -28.28 -31.76 -16.24
N GLN A 22 -28.43 -32.72 -17.15
CA GLN A 22 -27.41 -33.72 -17.43
C GLN A 22 -26.17 -33.08 -18.08
N LYS A 23 -24.97 -33.46 -17.62
CA LYS A 23 -23.68 -32.94 -18.10
C LYS A 23 -22.96 -34.02 -18.92
N PRO A 24 -22.21 -33.68 -19.99
CA PRO A 24 -21.88 -32.32 -20.45
C PRO A 24 -23.02 -31.63 -21.23
N PHE A 25 -24.00 -32.38 -21.72
CA PHE A 25 -25.11 -31.88 -22.55
C PHE A 25 -26.45 -32.40 -22.03
N CYS A 26 -27.50 -31.58 -22.09
CA CYS A 26 -28.83 -31.98 -21.63
C CYS A 26 -29.54 -32.85 -22.69
N ASN A 27 -30.23 -33.91 -22.25
CA ASN A 27 -30.94 -34.83 -23.14
C ASN A 27 -32.07 -34.15 -23.90
N ARG A 28 -32.65 -33.09 -23.36
CA ARG A 28 -33.71 -32.33 -24.04
C ARG A 28 -33.20 -31.60 -25.29
N CYS A 29 -31.93 -31.19 -25.34
CA CYS A 29 -31.35 -30.64 -26.57
C CYS A 29 -30.98 -31.76 -27.55
N ILE A 30 -30.42 -32.86 -27.05
CA ILE A 30 -30.00 -34.02 -27.87
C ILE A 30 -31.20 -34.66 -28.57
N SER A 31 -32.27 -34.94 -27.83
CA SER A 31 -33.51 -35.54 -28.37
C SER A 31 -34.20 -34.68 -29.44
N LEU A 32 -33.96 -33.37 -29.44
CA LEU A 32 -34.46 -32.44 -30.44
C LEU A 32 -33.48 -32.22 -31.60
N GLY A 33 -32.41 -33.02 -31.68
CA GLY A 33 -31.40 -32.94 -32.74
C GLY A 33 -30.57 -31.66 -32.71
N ARG A 34 -30.45 -30.98 -31.56
CA ARG A 34 -29.71 -29.72 -31.43
C ARG A 34 -28.47 -29.86 -30.57
N GLN A 35 -27.40 -29.19 -30.98
CA GLN A 35 -26.17 -29.10 -30.19
C GLN A 35 -26.43 -28.28 -28.92
N CYS A 36 -26.15 -28.86 -27.76
CA CYS A 36 -26.30 -28.20 -26.48
C CYS A 36 -25.06 -27.31 -26.21
N PRO A 37 -25.21 -25.99 -26.04
CA PRO A 37 -24.10 -25.06 -25.81
C PRO A 37 -23.48 -25.17 -24.40
N GLY A 38 -23.94 -26.10 -23.57
CA GLY A 38 -23.46 -26.29 -22.20
C GLY A 38 -24.14 -25.37 -21.17
N TYR A 39 -23.58 -25.37 -19.97
CA TYR A 39 -24.09 -24.69 -18.77
C TYR A 39 -23.19 -23.50 -18.41
N ALA A 40 -23.74 -22.50 -17.73
CA ALA A 40 -22.91 -21.42 -17.16
C ALA A 40 -21.97 -22.00 -16.10
N ASP A 41 -20.70 -21.65 -16.17
CA ASP A 41 -19.69 -22.03 -15.18
C ASP A 41 -20.02 -21.36 -13.84
N PRO A 42 -20.07 -22.11 -12.71
CA PRO A 42 -20.31 -21.54 -11.37
C PRO A 42 -19.42 -20.33 -11.02
N TRP A 43 -18.27 -20.16 -11.67
CA TRP A 43 -17.32 -19.07 -11.45
C TRP A 43 -17.46 -17.88 -12.42
N THR A 44 -18.34 -17.97 -13.42
CA THR A 44 -18.67 -16.82 -14.29
C THR A 44 -19.68 -15.89 -13.61
N VAL A 45 -19.19 -15.10 -12.65
CA VAL A 45 -19.90 -13.91 -12.16
C VAL A 45 -19.91 -12.88 -13.28
N VAL A 46 -20.98 -12.88 -14.08
CA VAL A 46 -21.22 -11.84 -15.09
C VAL A 46 -21.47 -10.52 -14.34
N HIS A 47 -20.41 -9.73 -14.17
CA HIS A 47 -20.53 -8.29 -13.88
C HIS A 47 -21.26 -7.63 -15.05
N ARG A 48 -22.59 -7.53 -14.96
CA ARG A 48 -23.37 -6.68 -15.86
C ARG A 48 -23.07 -5.23 -15.53
N GLN A 49 -22.25 -4.58 -16.35
CA GLN A 49 -22.07 -3.14 -16.33
C GLN A 49 -23.39 -2.47 -16.76
N GLN A 50 -24.21 -2.07 -15.78
CA GLN A 50 -25.53 -1.46 -16.02
C GLN A 50 -25.47 0.02 -16.44
N ASN A 51 -24.27 0.61 -16.53
CA ASN A 51 -24.09 2.03 -16.82
C ASN A 51 -24.72 2.44 -18.17
N ALA A 52 -24.68 1.57 -19.18
CA ALA A 52 -25.28 1.86 -20.49
C ALA A 52 -26.82 1.88 -20.46
N SER A 53 -27.45 0.93 -19.74
CA SER A 53 -28.91 0.90 -19.60
C SER A 53 -29.43 2.03 -18.71
N ALA A 54 -28.67 2.40 -17.68
CA ALA A 54 -29.00 3.54 -16.82
C ALA A 54 -28.87 4.87 -17.58
N ALA A 55 -27.81 5.04 -18.39
CA ALA A 55 -27.63 6.21 -19.24
C ALA A 55 -28.77 6.39 -20.25
N HIS A 56 -29.22 5.30 -20.89
CA HIS A 56 -30.34 5.34 -21.83
C HIS A 56 -31.67 5.73 -21.15
N GLN A 57 -31.94 5.21 -19.94
CA GLN A 57 -33.17 5.58 -19.20
C GLN A 57 -33.16 7.04 -18.74
N VAL A 58 -32.00 7.61 -18.40
CA VAL A 58 -31.86 9.03 -18.08
C VAL A 58 -32.10 9.89 -19.32
N GLN A 59 -31.53 9.53 -20.48
CA GLN A 59 -31.76 10.24 -21.74
C GLN A 59 -33.25 10.26 -22.14
N VAL A 60 -33.96 9.13 -21.99
CA VAL A 60 -35.40 9.04 -22.27
C VAL A 60 -36.23 9.92 -21.31
N ARG A 61 -35.87 9.97 -20.03
CA ARG A 61 -36.54 10.85 -19.05
C ARG A 61 -36.31 12.34 -19.33
N VAL A 62 -35.11 12.72 -19.73
CA VAL A 62 -34.77 14.11 -20.08
C VAL A 62 -35.52 14.53 -21.35
N ALA A 63 -35.57 13.68 -22.37
CA ALA A 63 -36.33 13.95 -23.60
C ALA A 63 -37.85 14.11 -23.31
N LYS A 64 -38.41 13.29 -22.42
CA LYS A 64 -39.82 13.41 -22.00
C LYS A 64 -40.10 14.73 -21.29
N ARG A 65 -39.23 15.15 -20.37
CA ARG A 65 -39.37 16.42 -19.62
C ARG A 65 -39.22 17.66 -20.51
N LEU A 66 -38.36 17.59 -21.54
CA LEU A 66 -38.20 18.68 -22.51
C LEU A 66 -39.44 18.82 -23.42
N LYS A 67 -40.09 17.70 -23.76
CA LYS A 67 -41.33 17.69 -24.54
C LYS A 67 -42.54 18.18 -23.73
N GLU A 68 -42.54 17.99 -22.42
CA GLU A 68 -43.58 18.49 -21.49
C GLU A 68 -43.47 20.00 -21.20
N ARG A 69 -42.35 20.66 -21.55
CA ARG A 69 -42.09 22.06 -21.19
C ARG A 69 -42.18 23.06 -22.35
N GLY A 70 -42.42 22.58 -23.57
CA GLY A 70 -42.65 23.42 -24.74
C GLY A 70 -44.02 23.13 -25.33
N ASP A 71 -45.06 23.83 -24.85
CA ASP A 71 -46.24 24.25 -25.61
C ASP A 71 -47.25 24.99 -24.70
N ALA A 72 -47.31 26.31 -24.86
CA ALA A 72 -48.51 27.15 -24.77
C ALA A 72 -48.18 28.45 -25.50
N PRO A 73 -49.07 29.04 -26.34
CA PRO A 73 -50.40 29.46 -25.89
C PRO A 73 -51.54 29.47 -26.95
N ALA A 74 -52.74 29.85 -26.48
CA ALA A 74 -53.76 30.70 -27.13
C ALA A 74 -55.17 30.11 -27.41
N PHE A 75 -56.13 30.66 -26.65
CA PHE A 75 -57.42 31.25 -27.08
C PHE A 75 -58.73 30.42 -27.22
N LEU A 76 -59.77 31.00 -26.58
CA LEU A 76 -61.23 31.01 -26.83
C LEU A 76 -62.17 29.97 -26.15
N SER A 77 -62.93 30.50 -25.17
CA SER A 77 -64.31 30.18 -24.73
C SER A 77 -65.32 30.13 -25.92
N PRO A 78 -66.60 29.66 -25.82
CA PRO A 78 -67.55 29.91 -24.70
C PRO A 78 -68.72 28.94 -24.40
N GLY A 79 -69.39 29.16 -23.25
CA GLY A 79 -70.78 28.79 -22.91
C GLY A 79 -70.94 27.37 -22.37
N GLY A 80 -71.56 27.08 -21.22
CA GLY A 80 -72.75 27.60 -20.53
C GLY A 80 -73.16 26.57 -19.44
N PRO A 81 -74.21 26.81 -18.63
CA PRO A 81 -74.07 26.72 -17.17
C PRO A 81 -74.93 25.66 -16.45
N GLY A 82 -74.54 25.38 -15.20
CA GLY A 82 -75.47 25.15 -14.08
C GLY A 82 -75.77 23.71 -13.70
N GLY A 83 -75.83 23.46 -12.39
CA GLY A 83 -76.52 22.27 -11.84
C GLY A 83 -75.83 21.65 -10.64
N GLU A 84 -76.13 22.17 -9.46
CA GLU A 84 -75.79 21.60 -8.15
C GLU A 84 -76.42 20.22 -7.92
N GLY A 85 -75.79 19.46 -7.02
CA GLY A 85 -76.48 18.49 -6.16
C GLY A 85 -76.51 17.05 -6.66
N SER A 86 -75.74 16.19 -6.00
CA SER A 86 -76.19 14.93 -5.36
C SER A 86 -75.02 13.96 -5.21
N SER A 87 -74.72 13.55 -3.98
CA SER A 87 -74.01 12.30 -3.70
C SER A 87 -74.79 11.12 -4.29
N PRO A 88 -74.11 10.01 -4.58
CA PRO A 88 -74.37 8.85 -3.73
C PRO A 88 -73.10 8.13 -3.27
N GLU A 89 -73.25 7.56 -2.08
CA GLU A 89 -72.38 6.57 -1.46
C GLU A 89 -72.09 5.40 -2.40
N SER A 90 -70.86 4.91 -2.39
CA SER A 90 -70.52 3.56 -1.89
C SER A 90 -69.16 3.11 -2.45
N GLN A 91 -68.52 2.21 -1.69
CA GLN A 91 -67.25 1.52 -1.96
C GLN A 91 -65.99 2.21 -1.45
N ARG A 92 -65.92 2.34 -0.12
CA ARG A 92 -64.68 2.00 0.60
C ARG A 92 -64.59 0.49 0.67
N SER A 93 -63.50 -0.08 0.15
CA SER A 93 -62.63 -1.04 0.86
C SER A 93 -61.74 -1.78 -0.14
N ASP A 94 -60.48 -1.36 -0.27
CA ASP A 94 -59.32 -2.28 -0.24
C ASP A 94 -57.96 -1.56 -0.35
N SER A 95 -57.94 -0.25 -0.62
CA SER A 95 -56.67 0.46 -0.89
C SER A 95 -55.79 0.69 0.34
N SER A 96 -56.28 0.52 1.57
CA SER A 96 -55.51 0.87 2.77
C SER A 96 -54.43 -0.15 3.12
N GLU A 97 -54.62 -1.43 2.83
CA GLU A 97 -53.60 -2.45 3.15
C GLU A 97 -52.48 -2.45 2.11
N GLU A 98 -52.80 -2.25 0.84
CA GLU A 98 -51.81 -2.17 -0.24
C GLU A 98 -50.98 -0.87 -0.14
N GLU A 99 -51.61 0.26 0.23
CA GLU A 99 -50.92 1.54 0.41
C GLU A 99 -50.06 1.58 1.69
N GLU A 100 -50.49 0.90 2.76
CA GLU A 100 -49.70 0.69 3.99
C GLU A 100 -48.54 -0.30 3.76
N LEU A 101 -48.73 -1.35 2.96
CA LEU A 101 -47.69 -2.30 2.58
C LEU A 101 -46.66 -1.65 1.64
N ILE A 102 -47.10 -0.82 0.69
CA ILE A 102 -46.22 -0.02 -0.17
C ILE A 102 -45.44 1.01 0.65
N ARG A 103 -46.06 1.66 1.66
CA ARG A 103 -45.36 2.53 2.63
C ARG A 103 -44.32 1.78 3.46
N ARG A 104 -44.61 0.55 3.89
CA ARG A 104 -43.63 -0.31 4.59
C ARG A 104 -42.51 -0.81 3.70
N ILE A 105 -42.76 -1.01 2.40
CA ILE A 105 -41.77 -1.42 1.40
C ILE A 105 -40.89 -0.24 0.93
N THR A 106 -41.38 1.01 1.02
CA THR A 106 -40.61 2.21 0.62
C THR A 106 -39.72 2.80 1.70
N VAL A 107 -39.75 2.28 2.93
CA VAL A 107 -38.68 2.53 3.90
C VAL A 107 -37.52 1.61 3.53
N LEU A 108 -36.67 2.05 2.59
CA LEU A 108 -35.29 1.55 2.55
C LEU A 108 -34.80 1.66 4.01
N PRO A 109 -34.36 0.56 4.66
CA PRO A 109 -33.70 0.70 5.94
C PRO A 109 -32.65 1.77 5.73
N ARG A 110 -32.70 2.87 6.50
CA ARG A 110 -31.63 3.87 6.45
C ARG A 110 -30.37 3.04 6.60
N ALA A 111 -29.58 2.92 5.52
CA ALA A 111 -28.30 2.24 5.59
C ALA A 111 -27.63 2.86 6.82
N VAL A 112 -27.22 2.04 7.78
CA VAL A 112 -26.53 2.55 8.97
C VAL A 112 -25.38 3.37 8.42
N GLN A 113 -25.53 4.70 8.41
CA GLN A 113 -24.51 5.61 7.96
C GLN A 113 -23.50 5.61 9.09
N TYR A 114 -22.61 4.63 9.06
CA TYR A 114 -21.39 4.72 9.82
C TYR A 114 -20.70 5.98 9.36
N ASP A 115 -20.42 6.86 10.32
CA ASP A 115 -19.59 8.03 10.10
C ASP A 115 -18.31 7.58 9.35
N SER A 116 -18.03 8.21 8.22
CA SER A 116 -16.88 7.90 7.37
C SER A 116 -15.59 8.00 8.18
N GLU A 117 -15.51 8.89 9.17
CA GLU A 117 -14.39 8.99 10.10
C GLU A 117 -14.25 7.74 10.96
N ILE A 118 -15.33 7.27 11.58
CA ILE A 118 -15.31 6.11 12.48
C ILE A 118 -14.94 4.84 11.72
N TYR A 119 -15.55 4.62 10.55
CA TYR A 119 -15.19 3.51 9.68
C TYR A 119 -13.70 3.58 9.32
N SER A 120 -13.25 4.72 8.82
CA SER A 120 -11.88 4.88 8.33
C SER A 120 -10.87 4.66 9.44
N MET A 121 -11.09 5.21 10.63
CA MET A 121 -10.17 5.03 11.76
C MET A 121 -10.06 3.58 12.21
N ARG A 122 -11.19 2.86 12.31
CA ARG A 122 -11.19 1.43 12.68
C ARG A 122 -10.50 0.58 11.63
N HIS A 123 -10.79 0.86 10.37
CA HIS A 123 -10.21 0.13 9.26
C HIS A 123 -8.71 0.42 9.10
N PHE A 124 -8.30 1.68 9.23
CA PHE A 124 -6.90 2.09 9.25
C PHE A 124 -6.13 1.41 10.38
N ARG A 125 -6.69 1.35 11.58
CA ARG A 125 -6.10 0.56 12.68
C ARG A 125 -5.89 -0.89 12.26
N SER A 126 -6.93 -1.57 11.78
CA SER A 126 -6.83 -2.97 11.32
C SER A 126 -5.78 -3.18 10.21
N ASN A 127 -5.60 -2.22 9.30
CA ASN A 127 -4.67 -2.33 8.18
C ASN A 127 -3.22 -2.06 8.54
N TYR A 128 -2.96 -1.29 9.60
CA TYR A 128 -1.62 -0.90 10.01
C TYR A 128 -1.17 -1.53 11.34
N THR A 129 -2.08 -2.16 12.09
CA THR A 129 -1.71 -3.06 13.19
C THR A 129 -1.50 -4.48 12.66
N SER A 130 -0.28 -4.98 12.72
CA SER A 130 0.04 -6.39 12.46
C SER A 130 0.60 -7.02 13.72
N GLY A 131 -0.26 -7.45 14.65
CA GLY A 131 0.13 -8.34 15.75
C GLY A 131 1.28 -7.86 16.66
N ASN A 132 1.42 -6.54 16.88
CA ASN A 132 2.52 -5.90 17.62
C ASN A 132 3.90 -5.90 16.92
N GLU A 133 3.97 -6.15 15.62
CA GLU A 133 5.22 -6.41 14.90
C GLU A 133 6.14 -5.19 14.70
N VAL A 134 5.66 -3.96 14.87
CA VAL A 134 6.44 -2.72 14.61
C VAL A 134 6.17 -1.63 15.62
N GLY A 135 7.25 -1.13 16.23
CA GLY A 135 7.21 -0.08 17.24
C GLY A 135 6.35 1.13 16.83
N PHE A 136 6.59 1.77 15.67
CA PHE A 136 5.89 3.01 15.33
C PHE A 136 4.37 2.86 15.14
N PHE A 137 3.91 1.82 14.44
CA PHE A 137 2.48 1.64 14.18
C PHE A 137 1.72 1.17 15.42
N ASP A 138 2.33 0.35 16.28
CA ASP A 138 1.71 0.00 17.56
C ASP A 138 1.59 1.23 18.46
N LEU A 139 2.65 2.04 18.52
CA LEU A 139 2.65 3.31 19.25
C LEU A 139 1.59 4.28 18.73
N LEU A 140 1.36 4.34 17.41
CA LEU A 140 0.31 5.16 16.82
C LEU A 140 -1.07 4.85 17.38
N PHE A 141 -1.36 3.60 17.77
CA PHE A 141 -2.70 3.21 18.23
C PHE A 141 -2.84 3.08 19.74
N ASP A 142 -1.72 2.97 20.47
CA ASP A 142 -1.70 2.91 21.94
C ASP A 142 -1.46 4.28 22.59
N LEU A 143 -1.10 5.30 21.80
CA LEU A 143 -0.89 6.64 22.30
C LEU A 143 -2.18 7.24 22.86
N LYS A 144 -2.14 7.61 24.14
CA LYS A 144 -3.17 8.38 24.82
C LYS A 144 -2.66 9.79 25.07
N PRO A 145 -2.92 10.75 24.16
CA PRO A 145 -2.46 12.12 24.36
C PRO A 145 -3.06 12.71 25.66
N PRO A 146 -2.34 13.63 26.33
CA PRO A 146 -2.85 14.33 27.50
C PRO A 146 -4.17 15.06 27.21
N VAL A 147 -5.00 15.27 28.23
CA VAL A 147 -6.30 15.99 28.09
C VAL A 147 -6.13 17.38 27.47
N ASN A 148 -4.98 18.04 27.69
CA ASN A 148 -4.66 19.36 27.15
C ASN A 148 -3.75 19.32 25.91
N SER A 149 -3.61 18.16 25.25
CA SER A 149 -2.76 18.03 24.07
C SER A 149 -3.29 18.90 22.91
N PRO A 150 -2.42 19.45 22.05
CA PRO A 150 -2.82 20.36 20.98
C PRO A 150 -3.76 19.75 19.91
N GLY A 151 -4.11 18.47 20.03
CA GLY A 151 -5.07 17.81 19.15
C GLY A 151 -4.54 17.57 17.74
N VAL A 152 -3.21 17.57 17.56
CA VAL A 152 -2.52 17.41 16.27
C VAL A 152 -2.61 15.96 15.81
N PHE A 153 -2.39 15.04 16.73
CA PHE A 153 -2.36 13.60 16.52
C PHE A 153 -3.69 13.08 15.96
N GLU A 154 -4.81 13.48 16.55
CA GLU A 154 -6.15 13.06 16.14
C GLU A 154 -6.48 13.53 14.73
N GLU A 155 -6.12 14.78 14.38
CA GLU A 155 -6.32 15.28 13.03
C GLU A 155 -5.43 14.56 12.02
N ALA A 156 -4.18 14.27 12.37
CA ALA A 156 -3.25 13.53 11.51
C ALA A 156 -3.76 12.11 11.26
N VAL A 157 -4.16 11.38 12.29
CA VAL A 157 -4.73 10.02 12.16
C VAL A 157 -6.00 10.03 11.32
N LYS A 158 -6.93 10.97 11.56
CA LYS A 158 -8.14 11.09 10.75
C LYS A 158 -7.84 11.38 9.29
N ALA A 159 -6.91 12.30 9.01
CA ALA A 159 -6.49 12.63 7.65
C ALA A 159 -5.97 11.37 6.93
N THR A 160 -5.03 10.65 7.54
CA THR A 160 -4.39 9.46 6.96
C THR A 160 -5.39 8.31 6.79
N ALA A 161 -6.25 8.08 7.77
CA ALA A 161 -7.26 7.03 7.72
C ALA A 161 -8.30 7.26 6.62
N LEU A 162 -8.82 8.48 6.50
CA LEU A 162 -9.77 8.86 5.44
C LEU A 162 -9.12 8.81 4.06
N ALA A 163 -7.87 9.25 3.94
CA ALA A 163 -7.10 9.16 2.70
C ALA A 163 -6.96 7.70 2.23
N SER A 164 -6.53 6.82 3.14
CA SER A 164 -6.37 5.38 2.86
C SER A 164 -7.70 4.75 2.43
N SER A 165 -8.76 4.97 3.20
CA SER A 165 -10.09 4.43 2.92
C SER A 165 -10.69 4.99 1.62
N SER A 166 -10.41 6.26 1.31
CA SER A 166 -10.83 6.89 0.06
C SER A 166 -10.27 6.17 -1.17
N LEU A 167 -9.02 5.71 -1.11
CA LEU A 167 -8.38 4.97 -2.20
C LEU A 167 -8.97 3.57 -2.33
N GLN A 168 -9.11 2.84 -1.22
CA GLN A 168 -9.67 1.49 -1.21
C GLN A 168 -11.10 1.44 -1.73
N LEU A 169 -11.95 2.33 -1.21
CA LEU A 169 -13.37 2.36 -1.53
C LEU A 169 -13.66 3.14 -2.81
N CYS A 170 -12.64 3.78 -3.41
CA CYS A 170 -12.79 4.66 -4.57
C CYS A 170 -13.83 5.78 -4.34
N GLN A 171 -13.86 6.36 -3.13
CA GLN A 171 -14.84 7.38 -2.72
C GLN A 171 -14.19 8.77 -2.58
N ALA A 172 -14.26 9.58 -3.63
CA ALA A 172 -13.63 10.91 -3.67
C ALA A 172 -14.09 11.88 -2.55
N GLY A 173 -15.31 11.70 -2.01
CA GLY A 173 -15.80 12.52 -0.90
C GLY A 173 -14.97 12.38 0.38
N MET A 174 -14.45 11.18 0.66
CA MET A 174 -13.59 10.91 1.81
C MET A 174 -12.23 11.61 1.65
N MET A 175 -11.70 11.68 0.42
CA MET A 175 -10.46 12.43 0.13
C MET A 175 -10.60 13.93 0.45
N ALA A 176 -11.76 14.53 0.19
CA ALA A 176 -12.00 15.93 0.53
C ALA A 176 -11.94 16.15 2.05
N GLN A 177 -12.57 15.26 2.84
CA GLN A 177 -12.49 15.27 4.30
C GLN A 177 -11.05 15.05 4.78
N ALA A 178 -10.34 14.09 4.19
CA ALA A 178 -8.95 13.78 4.52
C ALA A 178 -8.04 15.02 4.40
N LYS A 179 -8.16 15.75 3.27
CA LYS A 179 -7.41 17.00 3.04
C LYS A 179 -7.79 18.13 4.02
N GLN A 180 -9.04 18.20 4.45
CA GLN A 180 -9.47 19.16 5.48
C GLN A 180 -8.82 18.87 6.84
N HIS A 181 -8.83 17.60 7.26
CA HIS A 181 -8.13 17.17 8.48
C HIS A 181 -6.63 17.42 8.37
N TYR A 182 -6.01 17.12 7.22
CA TYR A 182 -4.60 17.41 6.98
C TYR A 182 -4.27 18.90 7.17
N GLY A 183 -5.08 19.79 6.58
CA GLY A 183 -4.92 21.23 6.74
C GLY A 183 -5.08 21.71 8.19
N ARG A 184 -6.01 21.12 8.96
CA ARG A 184 -6.16 21.40 10.40
C ARG A 184 -4.97 20.88 11.20
N ALA A 185 -4.48 19.67 10.90
CA ALA A 185 -3.31 19.08 11.53
C ALA A 185 -2.08 19.97 11.34
N MET A 186 -1.83 20.46 10.12
CA MET A 186 -0.70 21.37 9.84
C MET A 186 -0.77 22.68 10.64
N LYS A 187 -1.96 23.29 10.77
CA LYS A 187 -2.15 24.50 11.58
C LYS A 187 -1.87 24.23 13.06
N LYS A 188 -2.42 23.14 13.61
CA LYS A 188 -2.19 22.74 15.01
C LYS A 188 -0.74 22.34 15.28
N LEU A 189 -0.10 21.63 14.34
CA LEU A 189 1.31 21.27 14.41
C LEU A 189 2.19 22.52 14.48
N SER A 190 1.95 23.49 13.60
CA SER A 190 2.68 24.77 13.61
C SER A 190 2.51 25.52 14.94
N ALA A 191 1.32 25.49 15.54
CA ALA A 191 1.08 26.08 16.86
C ALA A 191 1.79 25.31 17.97
N ALA A 192 1.77 23.98 17.94
CA ALA A 192 2.42 23.12 18.93
C ALA A 192 3.95 23.28 18.93
N LEU A 193 4.55 23.39 17.74
CA LEU A 193 6.01 23.58 17.59
C LEU A 193 6.51 24.95 18.08
N ARG A 194 5.63 25.95 18.24
CA ARG A 194 5.98 27.26 18.82
C ARG A 194 6.01 27.25 20.34
N ASP A 195 5.43 26.24 20.98
CA ASP A 195 5.42 26.05 22.42
C ASP A 195 6.49 25.00 22.79
N PRO A 196 7.58 25.40 23.48
CA PRO A 196 8.68 24.48 23.81
C PRO A 196 8.25 23.25 24.60
N GLN A 197 7.20 23.33 25.42
CA GLN A 197 6.73 22.17 26.19
C GLN A 197 5.91 21.22 25.31
N LYS A 198 5.00 21.76 24.50
CA LYS A 198 4.17 20.95 23.60
C LYS A 198 4.97 20.31 22.48
N ALA A 199 6.00 20.98 21.97
CA ALA A 199 6.90 20.42 20.96
C ALA A 199 7.53 19.10 21.41
N LYS A 200 7.77 18.93 22.72
CA LYS A 200 8.34 17.71 23.30
C LYS A 200 7.30 16.61 23.54
N GLU A 201 6.02 16.79 23.23
CA GLU A 201 5.02 15.72 23.45
C GLU A 201 5.16 14.60 22.40
N ASP A 202 4.96 13.36 22.85
CA ASP A 202 4.92 12.17 21.98
C ASP A 202 3.87 12.30 20.87
N SER A 203 2.73 12.94 21.18
CA SER A 203 1.64 13.22 20.24
C SER A 203 2.08 14.05 19.04
N VAL A 204 3.00 15.00 19.24
CA VAL A 204 3.52 15.85 18.17
C VAL A 204 4.46 15.07 17.27
N VAL A 205 5.35 14.24 17.84
CA VAL A 205 6.26 13.37 17.08
C VAL A 205 5.48 12.38 16.22
N VAL A 206 4.51 11.69 16.81
CA VAL A 206 3.69 10.70 16.08
C VAL A 206 2.82 11.36 15.03
N ALA A 207 2.24 12.53 15.32
CA ALA A 207 1.49 13.29 14.33
C ALA A 207 2.35 13.66 13.12
N PHE A 208 3.60 14.09 13.34
CA PHE A 208 4.53 14.46 12.28
C PHE A 208 4.77 13.29 11.30
N LEU A 209 5.11 12.12 11.83
CA LEU A 209 5.33 10.92 11.02
C LEU A 209 4.05 10.42 10.34
N THR A 210 2.89 10.53 11.01
CA THR A 210 1.59 10.17 10.46
C THR A 210 1.19 11.06 9.28
N LEU A 211 1.55 12.36 9.31
CA LEU A 211 1.39 13.27 8.17
C LEU A 211 2.35 12.93 7.02
N GLY A 212 3.55 12.42 7.32
CA GLY A 212 4.43 11.82 6.33
C GLY A 212 3.79 10.61 5.64
N LEU A 213 3.12 9.74 6.40
CA LEU A 213 2.35 8.62 5.85
C LEU A 213 1.17 9.07 4.99
N PHE A 214 0.46 10.13 5.38
CA PHE A 214 -0.59 10.74 4.52
C PHE A 214 -0.05 11.10 3.13
N GLU A 215 1.10 11.77 3.10
CA GLU A 215 1.75 12.18 1.84
C GLU A 215 2.31 10.98 1.04
N ALA A 216 2.66 9.88 1.71
CA ALA A 216 3.01 8.62 1.05
C ALA A 216 1.80 7.92 0.42
N ILE A 217 0.63 8.01 1.06
CA ILE A 217 -0.62 7.45 0.56
C ILE A 217 -1.13 8.28 -0.62
N ILE A 218 -1.00 9.60 -0.56
CA ILE A 218 -1.44 10.53 -1.61
C ILE A 218 -0.20 11.23 -2.18
N PRO A 219 0.59 10.54 -3.01
CA PRO A 219 1.78 11.15 -3.57
C PRO A 219 1.40 12.35 -4.45
N ASP A 220 1.93 13.52 -4.08
CA ASP A 220 1.95 14.68 -4.96
C ASP A 220 2.97 14.45 -6.08
N LYS A 221 2.87 15.17 -7.21
CA LYS A 221 3.89 15.14 -8.28
C LYS A 221 5.26 15.66 -7.81
N THR A 222 5.35 16.22 -6.60
CA THR A 222 6.57 16.73 -5.99
C THR A 222 6.97 15.88 -4.77
N PRO A 223 8.02 15.03 -4.88
CA PRO A 223 8.47 14.14 -3.79
C PRO A 223 8.98 14.84 -2.52
N SER A 224 9.07 16.19 -2.51
CA SER A 224 9.74 16.97 -1.47
C SER A 224 9.04 16.99 -0.11
N LYS A 225 7.73 16.70 -0.07
CA LYS A 225 6.94 16.79 1.17
C LYS A 225 7.28 15.69 2.19
N ILE A 226 7.42 14.44 1.76
CA ILE A 226 7.78 13.33 2.66
C ILE A 226 9.18 13.56 3.25
N ALA A 227 10.14 13.96 2.42
CA ALA A 227 11.48 14.31 2.87
C ALA A 227 11.46 15.45 3.90
N SER A 228 10.58 16.44 3.72
CA SER A 228 10.41 17.54 4.68
C SER A 228 9.85 17.06 6.02
N HIS A 229 8.87 16.15 6.00
CA HIS A 229 8.33 15.53 7.22
C HIS A 229 9.38 14.70 7.97
N CYS A 230 10.21 13.96 7.25
CA CYS A 230 11.31 13.19 7.85
C CYS A 230 12.36 14.11 8.48
N ARG A 231 12.80 15.16 7.78
CA ARG A 231 13.76 16.15 8.32
C ARG A 231 13.20 16.88 9.55
N GLY A 232 11.93 17.29 9.51
CA GLY A 232 11.26 17.91 10.64
C GLY A 232 11.18 16.97 11.85
N SER A 233 10.85 15.70 11.62
CA SER A 233 10.82 14.67 12.67
C SER A 233 12.21 14.45 13.29
N LEU A 234 13.26 14.39 12.48
CA LEU A 234 14.64 14.29 12.97
C LEU A 234 15.06 15.49 13.83
N ALA A 235 14.70 16.71 13.41
CA ALA A 235 14.97 17.91 14.20
C ALA A 235 14.24 17.88 15.55
N LEU A 236 13.00 17.36 15.57
CA LEU A 236 12.22 17.23 16.80
C LEU A 236 12.77 16.15 17.75
N LEU A 237 13.18 15.00 17.20
CA LEU A 237 13.81 13.92 17.96
C LEU A 237 15.15 14.38 18.55
N ARG A 238 15.94 15.15 17.77
CA ARG A 238 17.15 15.80 18.27
C ARG A 238 16.83 16.77 19.41
N TYR A 239 15.84 17.63 19.24
CA TYR A 239 15.42 18.59 20.28
C TYR A 239 15.02 17.88 21.57
N ARG A 240 14.26 16.78 21.48
CA ARG A 240 13.91 15.94 22.63
C ARG A 240 15.14 15.33 23.30
N ALA A 241 16.06 14.78 22.52
CA ALA A 241 17.30 14.17 23.04
C ALA A 241 18.19 15.20 23.76
N GLU A 242 18.35 16.40 23.21
CA GLU A 242 19.09 17.52 23.83
C GLU A 242 18.48 17.97 25.16
N HIS A 243 17.18 17.70 25.37
CA HIS A 243 16.47 17.96 26.62
C HIS A 243 16.35 16.71 27.52
N GLY A 244 17.14 15.67 27.26
CA GLY A 244 17.19 14.45 28.07
C GLY A 244 16.00 13.50 27.88
N ILE A 245 15.19 13.69 26.83
CA ILE A 245 14.05 12.81 26.50
C ILE A 245 14.51 11.80 25.45
N ALA A 246 14.54 10.52 25.85
CA ALA A 246 14.85 9.40 24.97
C ALA A 246 13.93 8.22 25.30
N THR A 247 12.72 8.26 24.75
CA THR A 247 11.69 7.24 24.95
C THR A 247 11.84 6.08 23.97
N TRP A 248 11.12 4.99 24.22
CA TRP A 248 10.97 3.93 23.23
C TRP A 248 10.33 4.43 21.91
N LEU A 249 9.43 5.42 22.01
CA LEU A 249 8.82 6.07 20.84
C LEU A 249 9.87 6.75 19.97
N ASP A 250 10.83 7.44 20.59
CA ASP A 250 11.92 8.10 19.86
C ASP A 250 12.75 7.06 19.10
N LYS A 251 13.09 5.94 19.74
CA LYS A 251 13.82 4.83 19.10
C LYS A 251 13.06 4.21 17.93
N ALA A 252 11.78 3.92 18.12
CA ALA A 252 10.93 3.36 17.06
C ALA A 252 10.76 4.34 15.89
N SER A 253 10.60 5.64 16.19
CA SER A 253 10.52 6.71 15.20
C SER A 253 11.83 6.85 14.41
N LEU A 254 12.98 6.74 15.08
CA LEU A 254 14.29 6.74 14.44
C LEU A 254 14.48 5.54 13.51
N ALA A 255 14.10 4.33 13.95
CA ALA A 255 14.16 3.13 13.11
C ALA A 255 13.29 3.28 11.85
N PHE A 256 12.09 3.84 11.99
CA PHE A 256 11.19 4.14 10.87
C PHE A 256 11.81 5.15 9.89
N ILE A 257 12.37 6.26 10.39
CA ILE A 257 13.03 7.27 9.54
C ILE A 257 14.29 6.69 8.86
N ALA A 258 15.08 5.90 9.59
CA ALA A 258 16.25 5.23 9.04
C ALA A 258 15.88 4.28 7.90
N GLN A 259 14.76 3.55 8.03
CA GLN A 259 14.23 2.70 6.96
C GLN A 259 13.92 3.50 5.68
N LEU A 260 13.32 4.69 5.81
CA LEU A 260 13.07 5.57 4.68
C LEU A 260 14.38 6.09 4.05
N GLY A 261 15.40 6.37 4.86
CA GLY A 261 16.73 6.75 4.38
C GLY A 261 17.44 5.62 3.62
N ILE A 262 17.35 4.37 4.10
CA ILE A 262 17.89 3.18 3.43
C ILE A 262 17.21 2.98 2.06
N LEU A 263 15.88 3.04 2.03
CA LEU A 263 15.09 3.02 0.79
C LEU A 263 15.57 4.06 -0.22
N GLU A 264 15.70 5.32 0.20
CA GLU A 264 16.11 6.45 -0.65
C GLU A 264 17.48 6.21 -1.30
N ILE A 265 18.45 5.75 -0.51
CA ILE A 265 19.80 5.43 -0.97
C ILE A 265 19.75 4.37 -2.07
N PHE A 266 19.02 3.27 -1.86
CA PHE A 266 19.05 2.15 -2.80
C PHE A 266 18.24 2.38 -4.07
N ILE A 267 17.16 3.17 -4.01
CA ILE A 267 16.34 3.47 -5.20
C ILE A 267 17.03 4.46 -6.16
N GLY A 268 18.20 5.01 -5.83
CA GLY A 268 18.98 5.82 -6.78
C GLY A 268 18.50 7.26 -6.91
N GLN A 269 17.99 7.84 -5.83
CA GLN A 269 17.90 9.30 -5.68
C GLN A 269 19.29 9.80 -5.21
N ASP A 270 20.30 9.56 -6.05
CA ASP A 270 21.70 9.72 -5.67
C ASP A 270 22.09 11.20 -5.65
N GLY A 271 22.06 11.75 -4.44
CA GLY A 271 22.48 13.11 -4.11
C GLY A 271 22.62 13.25 -2.60
N ARG A 272 23.41 12.38 -1.97
CA ARG A 272 23.63 12.28 -0.50
C ARG A 272 22.34 12.41 0.30
N SER A 273 21.67 11.28 0.61
CA SER A 273 20.45 11.30 1.45
C SER A 273 20.69 12.17 2.70
N PRO A 274 20.03 13.33 2.82
CA PRO A 274 20.22 14.20 3.97
C PRO A 274 19.69 13.57 5.26
N ILE A 275 18.83 12.56 5.13
CA ILE A 275 18.24 11.84 6.26
C ILE A 275 19.29 10.93 6.90
N LEU A 276 19.85 9.97 6.14
CA LEU A 276 20.76 8.99 6.72
C LEU A 276 22.13 9.58 7.05
N THR A 277 22.68 10.46 6.19
CA THR A 277 23.94 11.16 6.49
C THR A 277 23.83 12.03 7.73
N GLY A 278 22.70 12.73 7.91
CA GLY A 278 22.45 13.53 9.12
C GLY A 278 22.32 12.67 10.38
N LEU A 279 21.72 11.48 10.25
CA LEU A 279 21.56 10.52 11.33
C LEU A 279 22.86 9.83 11.74
N THR A 280 23.71 9.42 10.80
CA THR A 280 24.97 8.73 11.13
C THR A 280 25.96 9.63 11.84
N GLN A 281 25.93 10.95 11.57
CA GLN A 281 26.74 11.97 12.23
C GLN A 281 26.15 12.45 13.56
N ALA A 282 24.91 12.09 13.89
CA ALA A 282 24.22 12.51 15.09
C ALA A 282 24.60 11.63 16.30
N THR A 283 25.46 12.15 17.18
CA THR A 283 25.87 11.48 18.42
C THR A 283 24.70 11.12 19.33
N TRP A 284 23.67 11.98 19.36
CA TRP A 284 22.44 11.74 20.12
C TRP A 284 21.64 10.54 19.58
N ALA A 285 21.67 10.29 18.27
CA ALA A 285 20.99 9.16 17.65
C ALA A 285 21.78 7.86 17.90
N GLN A 286 23.13 7.92 17.82
CA GLN A 286 23.98 6.78 18.16
C GLN A 286 23.82 6.34 19.62
N GLY A 287 23.74 7.29 20.55
CA GLY A 287 23.50 7.04 21.97
C GLY A 287 22.16 6.35 22.28
N GLN A 288 21.23 6.29 21.32
CA GLN A 288 19.95 5.59 21.47
C GLN A 288 19.96 4.13 20.99
N GLY A 289 21.08 3.61 20.48
CA GLY A 289 21.24 2.20 20.07
C GLY A 289 21.64 1.98 18.61
N GLY A 290 22.15 3.01 17.93
CA GLY A 290 22.53 2.93 16.51
C GLY A 290 21.35 3.12 15.55
N VAL A 291 21.66 3.59 14.34
CA VAL A 291 20.65 3.99 13.34
C VAL A 291 20.44 2.92 12.27
N VAL A 292 21.50 2.16 11.96
CA VAL A 292 21.54 1.19 10.87
C VAL A 292 22.29 -0.05 11.34
N GLU A 293 21.71 -1.22 11.11
CA GLU A 293 22.36 -2.52 11.33
C GLU A 293 23.68 -2.64 10.56
N ALA A 294 24.70 -3.25 11.18
CA ALA A 294 26.06 -3.32 10.62
C ALA A 294 26.12 -3.92 9.21
N LEU A 295 25.31 -4.94 8.91
CA LEU A 295 25.26 -5.56 7.58
C LEU A 295 24.71 -4.59 6.52
N ILE A 296 23.67 -3.83 6.87
CA ILE A 296 23.08 -2.83 5.97
C ILE A 296 24.02 -1.64 5.79
N ALA A 297 24.70 -1.21 6.85
CA ALA A 297 25.73 -0.18 6.78
C ALA A 297 26.87 -0.57 5.82
N ARG A 298 27.38 -1.80 5.93
CA ARG A 298 28.38 -2.35 4.99
C ARG A 298 27.89 -2.31 3.54
N ALA A 299 26.64 -2.69 3.28
CA ALA A 299 26.07 -2.65 1.93
C ALA A 299 25.95 -1.20 1.38
N ILE A 300 25.61 -0.24 2.24
CA ILE A 300 25.55 1.18 1.87
C ILE A 300 26.95 1.73 1.55
N ASP A 301 27.93 1.46 2.41
CA ASP A 301 29.32 1.88 2.22
C ASP A 301 29.91 1.25 0.94
N TYR A 302 29.56 -0.01 0.67
CA TYR A 302 29.93 -0.70 -0.55
C TYR A 302 29.38 0.00 -1.81
N LYS A 303 28.08 0.34 -1.82
CA LYS A 303 27.46 1.09 -2.93
C LYS A 303 28.24 2.39 -3.21
N PHE A 304 28.56 3.17 -2.19
CA PHE A 304 29.32 4.41 -2.37
C PHE A 304 30.77 4.17 -2.82
N THR A 305 31.39 3.08 -2.38
CA THR A 305 32.73 2.67 -2.81
C THR A 305 32.74 2.30 -4.29
N VAL A 306 31.75 1.55 -4.76
CA VAL A 306 31.58 1.22 -6.19
C VAL A 306 31.33 2.49 -7.00
N LEU A 307 30.42 3.38 -6.56
CA LEU A 307 30.16 4.64 -7.24
C LEU A 307 31.42 5.50 -7.37
N LYS A 308 32.20 5.64 -6.30
CA LYS A 308 33.47 6.40 -6.30
C LYS A 308 34.50 5.78 -7.25
N THR A 309 34.60 4.46 -7.24
CA THR A 309 35.55 3.72 -8.07
C THR A 309 35.20 3.84 -9.55
N THR A 310 33.92 3.66 -9.89
CA THR A 310 33.41 3.73 -11.27
C THR A 310 33.35 5.13 -11.86
N SER A 311 33.20 6.16 -11.01
CA SER A 311 33.21 7.57 -11.45
C SER A 311 34.63 8.14 -11.62
N SER A 312 35.68 7.42 -11.20
CA SER A 312 37.05 7.89 -11.35
C SER A 312 37.50 7.76 -12.80
N PRO A 313 38.02 8.83 -13.45
CA PRO A 313 38.49 8.77 -14.84
C PRO A 313 39.67 7.82 -15.06
N SER A 314 40.27 7.33 -13.97
CA SER A 314 41.44 6.46 -13.93
C SER A 314 41.11 5.04 -13.47
N ILE A 315 39.88 4.54 -13.70
CA ILE A 315 39.49 3.19 -13.22
C ILE A 315 40.43 2.09 -13.77
N HIS A 316 40.97 2.28 -14.97
CA HIS A 316 41.98 1.40 -15.57
C HIS A 316 43.39 1.57 -14.97
N ASP A 317 43.65 2.68 -14.28
CA ASP A 317 44.89 2.92 -13.52
C ASP A 317 44.76 2.46 -12.05
N ALA A 318 43.55 2.12 -11.60
CA ALA A 318 43.35 1.56 -10.28
C ALA A 318 44.09 0.22 -10.18
N SER A 319 44.82 0.00 -9.08
CA SER A 319 45.51 -1.28 -8.88
C SER A 319 44.52 -2.43 -9.01
N VAL A 320 44.91 -3.45 -9.79
CA VAL A 320 44.18 -4.72 -9.94
C VAL A 320 43.84 -5.31 -8.57
N ASP A 321 44.70 -5.09 -7.57
CA ASP A 321 44.48 -5.53 -6.19
C ASP A 321 43.30 -4.80 -5.52
N THR A 322 43.16 -3.49 -5.74
CA THR A 322 42.07 -2.68 -5.19
C THR A 322 40.73 -3.12 -5.77
N VAL A 323 40.67 -3.29 -7.09
CA VAL A 323 39.46 -3.75 -7.77
C VAL A 323 39.07 -5.15 -7.32
N THR A 324 40.05 -6.05 -7.19
CA THR A 324 39.85 -7.41 -6.70
C THR A 324 39.35 -7.41 -5.25
N ALA A 325 39.85 -6.53 -4.39
CA ALA A 325 39.39 -6.37 -3.02
C ALA A 325 37.93 -5.91 -2.96
N VAL A 326 37.56 -4.87 -3.72
CA VAL A 326 36.16 -4.38 -3.80
C VAL A 326 35.24 -5.47 -4.33
N PHE A 327 35.66 -6.23 -5.34
CA PHE A 327 34.85 -7.35 -5.84
C PHE A 327 34.63 -8.42 -4.75
N LYS A 328 35.70 -8.85 -4.05
CA LYS A 328 35.61 -9.85 -2.98
C LYS A 328 34.71 -9.39 -1.84
N GLU A 329 34.83 -8.14 -1.42
CA GLU A 329 33.97 -7.56 -0.38
C GLU A 329 32.48 -7.60 -0.78
N GLY A 330 32.16 -7.25 -2.03
CA GLY A 330 30.80 -7.34 -2.55
C GLY A 330 30.23 -8.76 -2.49
N ILE A 331 31.03 -9.76 -2.86
CA ILE A 331 30.64 -11.18 -2.79
C ILE A 331 30.37 -11.62 -1.35
N GLU A 332 31.19 -11.20 -0.39
CA GLU A 332 30.98 -11.49 1.03
C GLU A 332 29.70 -10.85 1.55
N ILE A 333 29.43 -9.58 1.22
CA ILE A 333 28.19 -8.89 1.61
C ILE A 333 26.97 -9.62 1.05
N ILE A 334 27.00 -10.08 -0.21
CA ILE A 334 25.89 -10.84 -0.80
C ILE A 334 25.65 -12.15 -0.04
N ARG A 335 26.71 -12.87 0.34
CA ARG A 335 26.60 -14.11 1.12
C ARG A 335 26.02 -13.85 2.51
N ASP A 336 26.46 -12.79 3.18
CA ASP A 336 25.96 -12.41 4.49
C ASP A 336 24.48 -11.99 4.45
N LEU A 337 24.07 -11.27 3.39
CA LEU A 337 22.67 -10.90 3.15
C LEU A 337 21.77 -12.11 2.89
N GLU A 338 22.25 -13.07 2.09
CA GLU A 338 21.55 -14.34 1.89
C GLU A 338 21.41 -15.11 3.22
N ALA A 339 22.50 -15.18 3.99
CA ALA A 339 22.48 -15.84 5.29
C ALA A 339 21.46 -15.15 6.23
N ALA A 340 21.47 -13.81 6.30
CA ALA A 340 20.52 -13.03 7.09
C ALA A 340 19.07 -13.24 6.67
N ALA A 341 18.79 -13.26 5.35
CA ALA A 341 17.49 -13.54 4.78
C ALA A 341 16.95 -14.93 5.18
N ASN A 342 17.85 -15.90 5.41
CA ASN A 342 17.52 -17.28 5.74
C ASN A 342 17.79 -17.66 7.22
N TYR A 343 18.27 -16.74 8.06
CA TYR A 343 18.68 -16.94 9.47
C TYR A 343 17.51 -17.20 10.45
N ARG A 344 16.47 -17.89 9.96
CA ARG A 344 15.25 -18.29 10.68
C ARG A 344 14.85 -19.73 10.47
N VAL A 345 15.51 -20.47 9.59
CA VAL A 345 15.17 -21.88 9.36
C VAL A 345 15.97 -22.83 10.28
N ALA A 346 17.09 -22.41 10.89
CA ALA A 346 17.96 -23.38 11.59
C ALA A 346 18.51 -23.03 13.00
N ALA A 347 18.40 -21.80 13.54
CA ALA A 347 18.88 -21.54 14.92
C ALA A 347 18.28 -20.30 15.59
N PRO A 348 18.05 -20.32 16.93
CA PRO A 348 17.70 -19.14 17.69
C PRO A 348 18.90 -18.18 17.77
N ALA A 349 18.61 -16.88 17.81
CA ALA A 349 19.60 -15.81 17.93
C ALA A 349 20.55 -16.01 19.13
N PRO A 350 21.73 -15.36 19.15
CA PRO A 350 22.55 -15.27 20.36
C PRO A 350 21.69 -14.71 21.51
N ARG A 351 21.57 -15.47 22.60
CA ARG A 351 20.77 -15.11 23.77
C ARG A 351 21.29 -13.80 24.34
N GLN A 352 20.57 -12.70 24.13
CA GLN A 352 20.67 -11.57 25.05
C GLN A 352 20.06 -12.02 26.38
N SER A 353 20.66 -11.58 27.49
CA SER A 353 20.27 -11.91 28.86
C SER A 353 18.75 -11.77 29.06
N PRO A 354 18.10 -12.67 29.81
CA PRO A 354 16.66 -12.57 30.02
C PRO A 354 16.31 -11.23 30.68
N PRO A 355 15.25 -10.54 30.23
CA PRO A 355 14.83 -9.29 30.85
C PRO A 355 14.36 -9.53 32.29
N ALA A 356 14.55 -8.52 33.14
CA ALA A 356 14.08 -8.54 34.52
C ALA A 356 12.56 -8.81 34.56
N PRO A 357 12.05 -9.57 35.55
CA PRO A 357 10.64 -9.94 35.62
C PRO A 357 9.76 -8.69 35.69
N GLY A 358 8.89 -8.50 34.70
CA GLY A 358 7.95 -7.37 34.61
C GLY A 358 8.14 -6.45 33.38
N LEU A 359 9.22 -6.59 32.61
CA LEU A 359 9.33 -5.94 31.30
C LEU A 359 8.79 -6.88 30.19
N PRO A 360 8.02 -6.37 29.22
CA PRO A 360 7.63 -7.16 28.05
C PRO A 360 8.90 -7.67 27.35
N ASP A 361 8.91 -8.96 27.05
CA ASP A 361 10.01 -9.63 26.35
C ASP A 361 10.35 -8.81 25.10
N SER A 362 11.52 -8.17 25.08
CA SER A 362 11.98 -7.42 23.92
C SER A 362 12.40 -8.46 22.88
N GLY A 363 11.41 -9.02 22.20
CA GLY A 363 11.61 -9.94 21.09
C GLY A 363 12.71 -9.38 20.21
N VAL A 364 13.69 -10.21 19.86
CA VAL A 364 14.82 -9.79 19.03
C VAL A 364 14.22 -9.14 17.79
N ASN A 365 14.48 -7.85 17.53
CA ASN A 365 13.98 -7.23 16.31
C ASN A 365 14.93 -7.56 15.15
N THR A 366 14.45 -7.48 13.90
CA THR A 366 15.21 -7.76 12.68
C THR A 366 14.99 -6.66 11.65
N PHE A 367 15.93 -6.55 10.71
CA PHE A 367 15.96 -5.50 9.69
C PHE A 367 15.94 -4.10 10.32
N ASN A 368 17.06 -3.70 10.93
CA ASN A 368 17.22 -2.40 11.58
C ASN A 368 16.22 -2.11 12.72
N GLY A 369 15.81 -3.14 13.45
CA GLY A 369 14.85 -2.99 14.54
C GLY A 369 13.41 -2.75 14.09
N LEU A 370 13.13 -2.82 12.78
CA LEU A 370 11.82 -2.51 12.21
C LEU A 370 10.78 -3.58 12.54
N LEU A 371 11.16 -4.86 12.47
CA LEU A 371 10.25 -5.99 12.54
C LEU A 371 10.56 -6.87 13.75
N ARG A 372 9.54 -7.28 14.50
CA ARG A 372 9.72 -8.29 15.54
C ARG A 372 9.97 -9.67 14.95
N ARG A 373 10.66 -10.51 15.71
CA ARG A 373 10.98 -11.87 15.28
C ARG A 373 9.92 -12.93 15.63
N ASP A 374 8.77 -12.59 16.16
CA ASP A 374 7.78 -13.56 16.66
C ASP A 374 6.71 -13.97 15.63
N SER A 375 6.61 -13.31 14.48
CA SER A 375 5.54 -13.56 13.50
C SER A 375 6.04 -14.12 12.15
N PRO A 376 5.38 -15.15 11.56
CA PRO A 376 5.67 -15.62 10.21
C PRO A 376 5.62 -14.50 9.15
N ALA A 377 4.71 -13.54 9.30
CA ALA A 377 4.59 -12.40 8.39
C ALA A 377 5.83 -11.50 8.46
N SER A 378 6.22 -11.07 9.67
CA SER A 378 7.46 -10.34 9.89
C SER A 378 8.70 -11.07 9.38
N ASN A 379 8.76 -12.41 9.51
CA ASN A 379 9.88 -13.20 9.00
C ASN A 379 9.96 -13.14 7.47
N ALA A 380 8.82 -13.29 6.80
CA ALA A 380 8.74 -13.23 5.34
C ALA A 380 9.08 -11.81 4.83
N ILE A 381 8.56 -10.77 5.49
CA ILE A 381 8.89 -9.38 5.16
C ILE A 381 10.38 -9.11 5.35
N ALA A 382 10.96 -9.50 6.48
CA ALA A 382 12.38 -9.32 6.75
C ALA A 382 13.25 -10.01 5.68
N LYS A 383 12.87 -11.25 5.32
CA LYS A 383 13.51 -11.98 4.21
C LYS A 383 13.42 -11.19 2.91
N GLY A 384 12.24 -10.68 2.54
CA GLY A 384 12.06 -9.84 1.35
C GLY A 384 12.94 -8.58 1.36
N LEU A 385 13.09 -7.92 2.51
CA LEU A 385 13.92 -6.72 2.66
C LEU A 385 15.42 -7.01 2.52
N TYR A 386 15.95 -8.06 3.18
CA TYR A 386 17.36 -8.46 3.00
C TYR A 386 17.66 -8.90 1.56
N LEU A 387 16.74 -9.64 0.93
CA LEU A 387 16.87 -10.04 -0.48
C LEU A 387 16.82 -8.84 -1.43
N THR A 388 16.09 -7.79 -1.07
CA THR A 388 16.08 -6.54 -1.84
C THR A 388 17.44 -5.85 -1.76
N VAL A 389 18.07 -5.77 -0.58
CA VAL A 389 19.45 -5.26 -0.45
C VAL A 389 20.42 -6.13 -1.26
N ARG A 390 20.25 -7.46 -1.22
CA ARG A 390 21.04 -8.41 -2.00
C ARG A 390 20.93 -8.15 -3.51
N LEU A 391 19.72 -7.89 -4.02
CA LEU A 391 19.49 -7.50 -5.41
C LEU A 391 20.30 -6.25 -5.78
N HIS A 392 20.23 -5.20 -4.94
CA HIS A 392 21.03 -3.98 -5.16
C HIS A 392 22.54 -4.28 -5.17
N MET A 393 23.03 -5.12 -4.27
CA MET A 393 24.45 -5.51 -4.23
C MET A 393 24.89 -6.27 -5.49
N VAL A 394 24.06 -7.19 -5.98
CA VAL A 394 24.31 -7.89 -7.25
C VAL A 394 24.41 -6.87 -8.39
N GLU A 395 23.49 -5.91 -8.47
CA GLU A 395 23.54 -4.87 -9.50
C GLU A 395 24.80 -3.99 -9.36
N GLN A 396 25.23 -3.65 -8.15
CA GLN A 396 26.49 -2.91 -7.94
C GLN A 396 27.71 -3.70 -8.42
N ILE A 397 27.77 -5.01 -8.15
CA ILE A 397 28.87 -5.85 -8.66
C ILE A 397 28.84 -5.91 -10.18
N LEU A 398 27.66 -6.08 -10.79
CA LEU A 398 27.54 -6.10 -12.24
C LEU A 398 27.95 -4.75 -12.86
N SER A 399 27.55 -3.62 -12.27
CA SER A 399 28.00 -2.29 -12.69
C SER A 399 29.52 -2.12 -12.56
N LEU A 400 30.12 -2.61 -11.48
CA LEU A 400 31.57 -2.60 -11.30
C LEU A 400 32.26 -3.41 -12.41
N LEU A 401 31.78 -4.63 -12.70
CA LEU A 401 32.36 -5.47 -13.76
C LEU A 401 32.23 -4.84 -15.14
N ILE A 402 31.08 -4.24 -15.47
CA ILE A 402 30.87 -3.53 -16.74
C ILE A 402 31.87 -2.37 -16.87
N ALA A 403 32.11 -1.61 -15.80
CA ALA A 403 33.07 -0.51 -15.81
C ALA A 403 34.54 -0.97 -16.00
N LEU A 404 34.84 -2.23 -15.67
CA LEU A 404 36.19 -2.81 -15.78
C LEU A 404 36.44 -3.51 -17.12
N GLY A 405 35.38 -3.81 -17.90
CA GLY A 405 35.47 -4.53 -19.17
C GLY A 405 35.23 -6.03 -19.01
N GLU A 406 36.15 -6.87 -19.50
CA GLU A 406 35.98 -8.33 -19.46
C GLU A 406 36.26 -8.90 -18.04
N PRO A 407 35.30 -9.60 -17.42
CA PRO A 407 35.50 -10.20 -16.11
C PRO A 407 36.50 -11.35 -16.19
N THR A 408 37.37 -11.46 -15.18
CA THR A 408 38.33 -12.57 -15.10
C THR A 408 37.62 -13.89 -14.84
N ARG A 409 38.27 -15.01 -15.20
CA ARG A 409 37.74 -16.36 -14.95
C ARG A 409 37.43 -16.61 -13.47
N GLU A 410 38.21 -16.01 -12.57
CA GLU A 410 38.00 -16.11 -11.12
C GLU A 410 36.77 -15.33 -10.68
N GLN A 411 36.56 -14.11 -11.20
CA GLN A 411 35.37 -13.31 -10.94
C GLN A 411 34.10 -14.02 -11.43
N LEU A 412 34.13 -14.60 -12.63
CA LEU A 412 33.02 -15.39 -13.17
C LEU A 412 32.72 -16.61 -12.29
N ARG A 413 33.75 -17.35 -11.85
CA ARG A 413 33.56 -18.49 -10.94
C ARG A 413 32.93 -18.04 -9.62
N ALA A 414 33.41 -16.94 -9.03
CA ALA A 414 32.87 -16.41 -7.78
C ALA A 414 31.40 -16.02 -7.89
N LEU A 415 30.97 -15.47 -9.04
CA LEU A 415 29.55 -15.16 -9.31
C LEU A 415 28.68 -16.41 -9.43
N VAL A 416 29.19 -17.45 -10.10
CA VAL A 416 28.49 -18.75 -10.22
C VAL A 416 28.35 -19.44 -8.87
N ASP A 417 29.39 -19.32 -8.02
CA ASP A 417 29.43 -19.89 -6.67
C ASP A 417 28.63 -19.08 -5.63
N LEU A 418 27.94 -18.00 -6.04
CA LEU A 418 27.04 -17.28 -5.14
C LEU A 418 25.87 -18.18 -4.75
N PRO A 419 25.43 -18.17 -3.47
CA PRO A 419 24.20 -18.84 -3.06
C PRO A 419 23.03 -18.36 -3.93
N HIS A 420 22.37 -19.28 -4.64
CA HIS A 420 21.28 -18.96 -5.57
C HIS A 420 21.72 -18.04 -6.73
N GLY A 421 23.02 -17.96 -7.03
CA GLY A 421 23.59 -17.22 -8.16
C GLY A 421 23.06 -15.79 -8.30
N LEU A 422 22.80 -15.41 -9.54
CA LEU A 422 22.24 -14.11 -9.91
C LEU A 422 20.71 -14.04 -9.78
N THR A 423 20.04 -15.04 -9.18
CA THR A 423 18.57 -15.08 -9.11
C THR A 423 17.97 -14.19 -8.02
N ALA A 424 18.64 -13.07 -7.70
CA ALA A 424 18.24 -12.16 -6.62
C ALA A 424 16.83 -11.62 -6.85
N MET A 425 16.54 -11.26 -8.11
CA MET A 425 15.25 -10.73 -8.51
C MET A 425 14.14 -11.77 -8.36
N GLU A 426 14.36 -13.00 -8.81
CA GLU A 426 13.37 -14.08 -8.71
C GLU A 426 13.04 -14.37 -7.25
N GLN A 427 14.04 -14.32 -6.36
CA GLN A 427 13.82 -14.49 -4.93
C GLN A 427 12.95 -13.36 -4.34
N VAL A 428 13.17 -12.10 -4.75
CA VAL A 428 12.33 -10.97 -4.34
C VAL A 428 10.90 -11.13 -4.87
N CYS A 429 10.74 -11.49 -6.15
CA CYS A 429 9.44 -11.79 -6.74
C CYS A 429 8.71 -12.92 -6.01
N GLU A 430 9.43 -13.95 -5.57
CA GLU A 430 8.85 -15.04 -4.78
C GLU A 430 8.37 -14.55 -3.41
N GLN A 431 9.12 -13.66 -2.74
CA GLN A 431 8.63 -13.06 -1.48
C GLN A 431 7.38 -12.21 -1.70
N ILE A 432 7.27 -11.48 -2.81
CA ILE A 432 6.04 -10.74 -3.17
C ILE A 432 4.87 -11.72 -3.32
N ARG A 433 5.06 -12.88 -3.97
CA ARG A 433 4.01 -13.90 -4.10
C ARG A 433 3.58 -14.45 -2.76
N VAL A 434 4.54 -14.85 -1.92
CA VAL A 434 4.29 -15.49 -0.63
C VAL A 434 3.57 -14.53 0.35
N ILE A 435 4.01 -13.27 0.41
CA ILE A 435 3.47 -12.30 1.38
C ILE A 435 2.02 -11.92 1.05
N PHE A 436 1.68 -11.82 -0.23
CA PHE A 436 0.34 -11.41 -0.68
C PHE A 436 -0.54 -12.56 -1.20
N GLY A 437 -0.05 -13.80 -1.21
CA GLY A 437 -0.78 -14.98 -1.71
C GLY A 437 -1.05 -14.98 -3.21
N PHE A 438 -0.18 -14.37 -4.03
CA PHE A 438 -0.38 -14.29 -5.49
C PHE A 438 -0.12 -15.60 -6.25
N ASP A 439 0.36 -16.62 -5.58
CA ASP A 439 0.56 -17.97 -6.11
C ASP A 439 -0.62 -18.91 -5.84
N GLY A 440 -1.72 -18.39 -5.26
CA GLY A 440 -2.91 -19.16 -4.91
C GLY A 440 -2.80 -19.90 -3.57
N ARG A 441 -1.66 -19.79 -2.86
CA ARG A 441 -1.57 -20.20 -1.46
C ARG A 441 -2.24 -19.14 -0.57
N GLU A 442 -2.69 -19.58 0.60
CA GLU A 442 -3.17 -18.64 1.62
C GLU A 442 -2.03 -17.69 1.97
N SER A 443 -2.31 -16.39 1.90
CA SER A 443 -1.35 -15.35 2.27
C SER A 443 -0.75 -15.68 3.64
N VAL A 444 0.58 -15.59 3.77
CA VAL A 444 1.27 -15.75 5.07
C VAL A 444 0.70 -14.79 6.11
N CYS A 445 0.08 -13.71 5.64
CA CYS A 445 -0.58 -12.71 6.45
C CYS A 445 -2.10 -12.91 6.44
N LYS A 446 -2.70 -13.12 7.63
CA LYS A 446 -4.16 -13.10 7.85
C LYS A 446 -4.74 -11.71 7.47
N GLU A 447 -6.07 -11.58 7.42
CA GLU A 447 -6.84 -10.37 7.00
C GLU A 447 -6.45 -9.00 7.65
N GLN A 448 -5.49 -8.96 8.58
CA GLN A 448 -5.01 -7.75 9.28
C GLN A 448 -3.59 -7.36 8.84
N GLY A 449 -3.27 -6.07 8.92
CA GLY A 449 -1.92 -5.57 8.65
C GLY A 449 -1.57 -5.36 7.16
N MET A 450 -2.55 -5.44 6.24
CA MET A 450 -2.28 -5.33 4.80
C MET A 450 -1.69 -3.96 4.39
N GLY A 451 -2.10 -2.87 5.03
CA GLY A 451 -1.53 -1.53 4.85
C GLY A 451 -0.06 -1.47 5.25
N PHE A 452 0.28 -2.10 6.38
CA PHE A 452 1.64 -2.22 6.85
C PHE A 452 2.51 -3.10 5.92
N GLN A 453 2.00 -4.27 5.52
CA GLN A 453 2.69 -5.16 4.57
C GLN A 453 2.95 -4.46 3.23
N ALA A 454 1.96 -3.73 2.70
CA ALA A 454 2.11 -2.92 1.51
C ALA A 454 3.24 -1.90 1.68
N TRP A 455 3.29 -1.21 2.82
CA TRP A 455 4.36 -0.25 3.11
C TRP A 455 5.75 -0.91 3.16
N CYS A 456 5.90 -2.07 3.81
CA CYS A 456 7.18 -2.79 3.85
C CYS A 456 7.59 -3.33 2.47
N MET A 457 6.64 -3.88 1.73
CA MET A 457 6.90 -4.49 0.41
C MET A 457 6.95 -3.48 -0.73
N PHE A 458 6.64 -2.21 -0.46
CA PHE A 458 6.83 -1.11 -1.41
C PHE A 458 8.24 -1.10 -2.00
N TRP A 459 9.26 -1.13 -1.14
CA TRP A 459 10.65 -1.10 -1.61
C TRP A 459 11.01 -2.30 -2.48
N PRO A 460 10.82 -3.57 -2.03
CA PRO A 460 11.03 -4.74 -2.87
C PRO A 460 10.36 -4.64 -4.25
N MET A 461 9.10 -4.22 -4.31
CA MET A 461 8.35 -4.11 -5.57
C MET A 461 8.94 -3.02 -6.48
N ILE A 462 9.29 -1.85 -5.94
CA ILE A 462 9.95 -0.79 -6.71
C ILE A 462 11.35 -1.21 -7.17
N ALA A 463 12.10 -1.94 -6.35
CA ALA A 463 13.42 -2.46 -6.72
C ALA A 463 13.33 -3.37 -7.95
N VAL A 464 12.35 -4.28 -8.01
CA VAL A 464 12.12 -5.11 -9.21
C VAL A 464 11.72 -4.26 -10.42
N LEU A 465 10.80 -3.30 -10.26
CA LEU A 465 10.38 -2.41 -11.35
C LEU A 465 11.54 -1.60 -11.95
N LYS A 466 12.52 -1.20 -11.11
CA LYS A 466 13.70 -0.45 -11.54
C LYS A 466 14.86 -1.32 -11.98
N SER A 467 14.87 -2.61 -11.63
CA SER A 467 16.00 -3.48 -11.88
C SER A 467 16.27 -3.63 -13.38
N ALA A 468 17.56 -3.64 -13.73
CA ALA A 468 18.01 -3.97 -15.08
C ALA A 468 17.90 -5.47 -15.38
N LEU A 469 17.84 -6.31 -14.32
CA LEU A 469 17.68 -7.76 -14.43
C LEU A 469 16.24 -8.18 -14.74
N ALA A 470 15.26 -7.27 -14.55
CA ALA A 470 13.86 -7.55 -14.78
C ALA A 470 13.47 -7.34 -16.25
N ASP A 471 12.97 -8.43 -16.85
CA ASP A 471 12.33 -8.39 -18.17
C ASP A 471 11.00 -7.63 -18.15
N LYS A 472 10.47 -7.36 -19.34
CA LYS A 472 9.24 -6.58 -19.52
C LYS A 472 8.03 -7.25 -18.84
N ASP A 473 7.93 -8.57 -18.92
CA ASP A 473 6.79 -9.32 -18.39
C ASP A 473 6.80 -9.32 -16.86
N THR A 474 7.97 -9.46 -16.24
CA THR A 474 8.18 -9.34 -14.80
C THR A 474 7.82 -7.94 -14.32
N LYS A 475 8.25 -6.90 -15.03
CA LYS A 475 7.89 -5.51 -14.70
C LYS A 475 6.38 -5.28 -14.78
N LEU A 476 5.73 -5.76 -15.84
CA LEU A 476 4.27 -5.67 -15.99
C LEU A 476 3.54 -6.43 -14.88
N TRP A 477 4.03 -7.61 -14.52
CA TRP A 477 3.47 -8.40 -13.42
C TRP A 477 3.59 -7.67 -12.08
N VAL A 478 4.77 -7.13 -11.73
CA VAL A 478 4.93 -6.37 -10.48
C VAL A 478 4.06 -5.12 -10.48
N LEU A 479 3.93 -4.43 -11.61
CA LEU A 479 3.08 -3.23 -11.74
C LEU A 479 1.61 -3.55 -11.47
N ASP A 480 1.08 -4.64 -12.05
CA ASP A 480 -0.27 -5.16 -11.76
C ASP A 480 -0.44 -5.47 -10.27
N LYS A 481 0.58 -6.09 -9.64
CA LYS A 481 0.55 -6.39 -8.21
C LYS A 481 0.61 -5.13 -7.35
N CYS A 482 1.38 -4.11 -7.72
CA CYS A 482 1.38 -2.83 -7.03
C CYS A 482 -0.03 -2.22 -7.00
N LEU A 483 -0.75 -2.24 -8.13
CA LEU A 483 -2.12 -1.73 -8.21
C LEU A 483 -3.08 -2.54 -7.34
N THR A 484 -2.99 -3.87 -7.41
CA THR A 484 -3.82 -4.78 -6.61
C THR A 484 -3.60 -4.56 -5.11
N VAL A 485 -2.34 -4.52 -4.67
CA VAL A 485 -1.98 -4.24 -3.27
C VAL A 485 -2.42 -2.84 -2.89
N SER A 486 -2.26 -1.84 -3.74
CA SER A 486 -2.68 -0.45 -3.45
C SER A 486 -4.18 -0.36 -3.20
N GLN A 487 -4.99 -0.98 -4.06
CA GLN A 487 -6.44 -0.99 -3.94
C GLN A 487 -6.91 -1.74 -2.69
N ALA A 488 -6.30 -2.88 -2.38
CA ALA A 488 -6.68 -3.69 -1.22
C ALA A 488 -6.22 -3.07 0.11
N SER A 489 -5.02 -2.49 0.14
CA SER A 489 -4.38 -1.96 1.36
C SER A 489 -4.71 -0.50 1.64
N GLY A 490 -5.11 0.27 0.62
CA GLY A 490 -5.25 1.73 0.72
C GLY A 490 -3.94 2.48 0.86
N PHE A 491 -2.81 1.81 0.61
CA PHE A 491 -1.49 2.42 0.56
C PHE A 491 -1.16 2.78 -0.89
N GLY A 492 -0.58 3.97 -1.10
CA GLY A 492 -0.35 4.55 -2.43
C GLY A 492 0.82 3.93 -3.22
N MET A 493 0.79 2.62 -3.51
CA MET A 493 1.88 1.93 -4.23
C MET A 493 2.08 2.43 -5.68
N ALA A 494 1.10 3.16 -6.24
CA ALA A 494 1.16 3.75 -7.57
C ALA A 494 2.13 4.95 -7.71
N MET A 495 2.92 5.27 -6.67
CA MET A 495 3.99 6.29 -6.70
C MET A 495 4.91 6.18 -7.92
N TYR A 496 5.17 4.95 -8.42
CA TYR A 496 5.96 4.73 -9.65
C TYR A 496 5.33 5.37 -10.89
N GLN A 497 4.01 5.28 -11.04
CA GLN A 497 3.27 5.87 -12.17
C GLN A 497 3.27 7.41 -12.11
N MET A 498 3.48 7.99 -10.93
CA MET A 498 3.57 9.44 -10.71
C MET A 498 4.96 10.01 -10.99
N GLY A 499 5.88 9.22 -11.55
CA GLY A 499 7.20 9.70 -11.98
C GLY A 499 8.20 9.91 -10.84
N TRP A 500 7.88 9.54 -9.60
CA TRP A 500 8.76 9.70 -8.43
C TRP A 500 10.14 9.06 -8.58
N PHE A 501 10.24 8.06 -9.47
CA PHE A 501 11.44 7.27 -9.67
C PHE A 501 12.02 7.37 -11.08
N GLN A 502 11.47 8.23 -11.94
CA GLN A 502 11.91 8.49 -13.33
C GLN A 502 13.14 9.41 -13.41
N GLY A 503 14.03 9.39 -12.40
CA GLY A 503 15.25 10.19 -12.34
C GLY A 503 16.51 9.51 -12.93
N GLY A 504 16.35 8.50 -13.79
CA GLY A 504 17.45 7.89 -14.58
C GLY A 504 17.27 8.21 -16.07
N PRO A 505 18.31 8.07 -16.92
CA PRO A 505 18.29 8.55 -18.29
C PRO A 505 17.04 8.04 -19.02
N SER A 506 16.29 9.01 -19.55
CA SER A 506 14.96 8.85 -20.14
C SER A 506 14.93 7.79 -21.25
N GLU A 507 14.38 6.62 -20.96
CA GLU A 507 13.97 5.61 -21.95
C GLU A 507 12.45 5.38 -21.98
N MET A 508 11.65 6.39 -21.66
CA MET A 508 10.18 6.33 -21.88
C MET A 508 9.69 7.47 -22.78
N ALA A 509 10.39 7.65 -23.90
CA ALA A 509 9.88 8.34 -25.08
C ALA A 509 9.64 7.34 -26.23
N ILE A 510 9.05 6.17 -25.96
CA ILE A 510 8.47 5.32 -27.00
C ILE A 510 7.24 4.64 -26.41
N ILE A 511 6.07 5.21 -26.71
CA ILE A 511 4.80 4.56 -27.11
C ILE A 511 3.85 5.74 -27.29
N GLU A 512 3.64 6.10 -28.56
CA GLU A 512 2.56 6.97 -29.03
C GLU A 512 1.18 6.38 -28.72
#